data_AF-A0A1L2D2K1-F1
#
_entry.id   AF-A0A1L2D2K1-F1
#
_cell.length_a   1.000
_cell.length_b   1.000
_cell.length_c   1.000
_cell.angle_alpha   90.00
_cell.angle_beta   90.00
_cell.angle_gamma   90.00
#
_symmetry.space_group_name_H-M   'P 1'
#
loop_
_entity.id
_entity.type
_entity.pdbx_description
1 polymer ?
#
loop_
_entity_poly.entity_id
_entity_poly.type
_entity_poly.pdbx_seq_one_letter_code
_entity_poly.pdbx_strand_id
1 'polypeptide(L)'
;VDAASLSGNDDLKVKDVVLRDVTSSFLGVDTKNDIFSVIIKRNTRIPCKKTQNYTTCVDNQDTLRFRIYEGERAVASENHLLGEHRL
;
A
#
# COMPACT_ATOMS: atom_id res chain seq x y z
N VAL A 1 0.36 19.17 4.30
CA VAL A 1 -1.11 18.97 4.14
C VAL A 1 -1.57 20.18 3.39
N ASP A 2 -1.53 20.11 2.07
CA ASP A 2 -1.49 21.34 1.29
C ASP A 2 -2.91 21.63 0.80
N ALA A 3 -3.54 22.59 1.47
CA ALA A 3 -4.85 23.11 1.15
C ALA A 3 -4.72 24.09 -0.03
N ALA A 4 -5.38 23.78 -1.15
CA ALA A 4 -5.48 24.69 -2.28
C ALA A 4 -6.46 25.82 -1.96
N SER A 5 -5.94 27.05 -1.87
CA SER A 5 -6.73 28.29 -1.80
C SER A 5 -7.38 28.55 -3.16
N LEU A 6 -8.72 28.57 -3.22
CA LEU A 6 -9.49 29.00 -4.38
C LEU A 6 -9.93 30.45 -4.20
N SER A 7 -9.12 31.39 -4.70
CA SER A 7 -9.57 32.77 -4.94
C SER A 7 -10.24 32.85 -6.31
N GLY A 8 -11.55 33.13 -6.30
CA GLY A 8 -12.38 33.18 -7.50
C GLY A 8 -11.86 34.18 -8.54
N ASN A 9 -11.86 33.72 -9.79
CA ASN A 9 -11.98 34.52 -11.01
C ASN A 9 -12.66 33.61 -12.04
N ASP A 10 -13.85 34.03 -12.46
CA ASP A 10 -14.66 33.39 -13.50
C ASP A 10 -13.99 33.57 -14.86
N ASP A 11 -13.18 32.59 -15.32
CA ASP A 11 -12.75 32.52 -16.71
C ASP A 11 -12.42 31.07 -17.14
N LEU A 12 -13.37 30.44 -17.83
CA LEU A 12 -13.20 29.49 -18.94
C LEU A 12 -11.85 28.74 -19.02
N LYS A 13 -11.70 27.65 -18.26
CA LYS A 13 -11.00 26.38 -18.62
C LYS A 13 -10.77 25.50 -17.39
N VAL A 14 -11.82 25.10 -16.68
CA VAL A 14 -11.73 23.85 -15.91
C VAL A 14 -11.89 22.70 -16.90
N LYS A 15 -10.87 22.50 -17.76
CA LYS A 15 -10.79 21.34 -18.63
C LYS A 15 -10.51 20.13 -17.74
N ASP A 16 -11.51 19.27 -17.58
CA ASP A 16 -11.43 17.92 -17.02
C ASP A 16 -10.45 17.73 -15.86
N VAL A 17 -10.76 18.36 -14.72
CA VAL A 17 -10.14 17.94 -13.46
C VAL A 17 -10.79 16.62 -13.06
N VAL A 18 -10.12 15.51 -13.37
CA VAL A 18 -10.55 14.17 -12.93
C VAL A 18 -9.94 13.90 -11.55
N LEU A 19 -10.77 13.97 -10.52
CA LEU A 19 -10.42 13.47 -9.18
C LEU A 19 -10.31 11.95 -9.25
N ARG A 20 -9.12 11.41 -8.94
CA ARG A 20 -8.86 9.98 -8.94
C ARG A 20 -8.37 9.56 -7.57
N ASP A 21 -9.27 9.01 -6.78
CA ASP A 21 -8.91 8.44 -5.49
C ASP A 21 -8.07 7.19 -5.71
N VAL A 22 -6.82 7.24 -5.25
CA VAL A 22 -5.86 6.15 -5.38
C VAL A 22 -5.05 5.96 -4.12
N THR A 23 -4.47 4.79 -3.95
CA THR A 23 -3.48 4.52 -2.90
C THR A 23 -2.22 5.37 -3.08
N SER A 24 -1.74 5.98 -1.99
CA SER A 24 -0.54 6.83 -1.95
C SER A 24 0.76 6.06 -2.12
N SER A 25 0.82 4.83 -1.61
CA SER A 25 2.03 4.00 -1.56
C SER A 25 1.72 2.54 -1.92
N PHE A 26 2.76 1.71 -2.06
CA PHE A 26 2.55 0.27 -2.09
C PHE A 26 2.25 -0.26 -0.69
N LEU A 27 1.35 -1.22 -0.62
CA LEU A 27 1.02 -1.96 0.59
C LEU A 27 1.33 -3.43 0.36
N GLY A 28 1.96 -4.05 1.35
CA GLY A 28 2.41 -5.42 1.24
C GLY A 28 2.76 -6.02 2.58
N VAL A 29 3.26 -7.25 2.53
CA VAL A 29 3.70 -8.00 3.70
C VAL A 29 5.15 -8.42 3.56
N ASP A 30 5.82 -8.70 4.68
CA ASP A 30 7.10 -9.38 4.64
C ASP A 30 6.95 -10.85 4.24
N THR A 31 7.95 -11.33 3.53
CA THR A 31 8.14 -12.73 3.19
C THR A 31 9.48 -13.22 3.72
N LYS A 32 9.76 -14.51 3.59
CA LYS A 32 11.07 -15.09 3.92
C LYS A 32 12.20 -14.25 3.30
N ASN A 33 13.29 -14.09 4.06
CA ASN A 33 14.46 -13.28 3.70
C ASN A 33 14.21 -11.77 3.59
N ASP A 34 13.23 -11.23 4.35
CA ASP A 34 12.97 -9.78 4.42
C ASP A 34 12.58 -9.15 3.07
N ILE A 35 11.93 -9.94 2.22
CA ILE A 35 11.46 -9.50 0.90
C ILE A 35 10.08 -8.86 1.04
N PHE A 36 9.91 -7.65 0.52
CA PHE A 36 8.62 -6.98 0.48
C PHE A 36 7.73 -7.54 -0.63
N SER A 37 6.70 -8.28 -0.24
CA SER A 37 5.68 -8.81 -1.14
C SER A 37 4.55 -7.80 -1.30
N VAL A 38 4.54 -7.09 -2.42
CA VAL A 38 3.51 -6.09 -2.75
C VAL A 38 2.17 -6.76 -3.05
N ILE A 39 1.15 -6.43 -2.27
CA ILE A 39 -0.24 -6.91 -2.48
C ILE A 39 -1.07 -5.85 -3.22
N ILE A 40 -0.98 -4.58 -2.80
CA ILE A 40 -1.65 -3.45 -3.43
C ILE A 40 -0.59 -2.49 -3.96
N LYS A 41 -0.64 -2.20 -5.27
CA LYS A 41 0.30 -1.29 -5.92
C LYS A 41 -0.05 0.16 -5.60
N ARG A 42 0.93 1.06 -5.62
CA ARG A 42 0.66 2.51 -5.61
C ARG A 42 -0.26 2.90 -6.78
N ASN A 43 -1.00 3.99 -6.63
CA ASN A 43 -1.94 4.47 -7.64
C ASN A 43 -3.09 3.49 -7.96
N THR A 44 -3.37 2.53 -7.08
CA THR A 44 -4.54 1.65 -7.23
C THR A 44 -5.79 2.41 -6.82
N ARG A 45 -6.84 2.41 -7.66
CA ARG A 45 -8.10 3.11 -7.36
C ARG A 45 -8.74 2.56 -6.09
N ILE A 46 -9.17 3.44 -5.18
CA ILE A 46 -9.95 3.05 -4.00
C ILE A 46 -11.45 3.27 -4.25
N PRO A 47 -12.34 2.40 -3.73
CA PRO A 47 -12.07 1.23 -2.90
C PRO A 47 -11.46 0.05 -3.68
N CYS A 48 -10.54 -0.71 -3.07
CA CYS A 48 -9.99 -1.93 -3.65
C CYS A 48 -9.82 -3.05 -2.63
N LYS A 49 -9.86 -4.30 -3.12
CA LYS A 49 -9.54 -5.51 -2.36
C LYS A 49 -8.61 -6.39 -3.19
N LYS A 50 -7.54 -6.87 -2.59
CA LYS A 50 -6.60 -7.84 -3.18
C LYS A 50 -6.36 -8.97 -2.18
N THR A 51 -6.20 -10.18 -2.70
CA THR A 51 -6.00 -11.39 -1.91
C THR A 51 -4.90 -12.18 -2.58
N GLN A 52 -3.94 -12.65 -1.79
CA GLN A 52 -2.83 -13.45 -2.24
C GLN A 52 -2.62 -14.58 -1.24
N ASN A 53 -2.42 -15.80 -1.76
CA ASN A 53 -2.23 -16.97 -0.93
C ASN A 53 -0.75 -17.10 -0.57
N TYR A 54 -0.48 -17.34 0.70
CA TYR A 54 0.86 -17.60 1.24
C TYR A 54 0.89 -18.97 1.91
N THR A 55 2.08 -19.56 2.00
CA THR A 55 2.32 -20.83 2.68
C THR A 55 3.44 -20.66 3.70
N THR A 56 3.46 -21.52 4.72
CA THR A 56 4.57 -21.63 5.66
C THR A 56 5.86 -22.01 4.93
N CYS A 57 6.99 -21.58 5.47
CA CYS A 57 8.30 -21.82 4.86
C CYS A 57 9.03 -23.04 5.45
N VAL A 58 8.47 -23.62 6.51
CA VAL A 58 9.02 -24.73 7.27
C VAL A 58 7.91 -25.74 7.56
N ASP A 59 8.24 -27.03 7.48
CA ASP A 59 7.32 -28.11 7.83
C ASP A 59 6.96 -28.05 9.32
N ASN A 60 5.69 -28.31 9.65
CA ASN A 60 5.18 -28.25 11.03
C ASN A 60 5.39 -26.88 11.71
N GLN A 61 5.32 -25.79 10.95
CA GLN A 61 5.34 -24.44 11.49
C GLN A 61 3.97 -24.10 12.15
N ASP A 62 3.90 -24.21 13.47
CA ASP A 62 2.67 -24.00 14.27
C ASP A 62 2.19 -22.54 14.37
N THR A 63 3.06 -21.57 14.07
CA THR A 63 2.72 -20.14 14.15
C THR A 63 3.25 -19.40 12.94
N LEU A 64 2.40 -18.58 12.32
CA LEU A 64 2.75 -17.73 11.20
C LEU A 64 2.63 -16.26 11.62
N ARG A 65 3.76 -15.56 11.60
CA ARG A 65 3.84 -14.12 11.83
C ARG A 65 4.02 -13.42 10.50
N PHE A 66 3.17 -12.44 10.22
CA PHE A 66 3.32 -11.56 9.06
C PHE A 66 3.15 -10.12 9.49
N ARG A 67 4.01 -9.28 8.96
CA ARG A 67 4.08 -7.84 9.20
C ARG A 67 3.62 -7.12 7.95
N ILE A 68 2.82 -6.09 8.15
CA ILE A 68 2.24 -5.28 7.10
C ILE A 68 3.08 -4.01 6.96
N TYR A 69 3.51 -3.71 5.74
CA TYR A 69 4.35 -2.56 5.45
C TYR A 69 3.76 -1.66 4.37
N GLU A 70 4.09 -0.37 4.47
CA GLU A 70 3.87 0.66 3.47
C GLU A 70 5.21 1.23 2.99
N GLY A 71 5.44 1.26 1.67
CA GLY A 71 6.63 1.90 1.10
C GLY A 71 6.96 1.47 -0.32
N GLU A 72 8.13 1.87 -0.83
CA GLU A 72 8.56 1.58 -2.22
C GLU A 72 9.85 0.74 -2.30
N ARG A 73 10.42 0.35 -1.15
CA ARG A 73 11.68 -0.42 -1.08
C ARG A 73 11.41 -1.91 -1.30
N ALA A 74 12.37 -2.60 -1.91
CA ALA A 74 12.29 -4.05 -2.13
C ALA A 74 12.51 -4.86 -0.84
N VAL A 75 13.27 -4.30 0.10
CA VAL A 75 13.53 -4.88 1.42
C VAL A 75 12.41 -4.44 2.37
N ALA A 76 11.75 -5.39 3.04
CA ALA A 76 10.59 -5.10 3.87
C ALA A 76 10.95 -4.25 5.10
N SER A 77 12.07 -4.54 5.77
CA SER A 77 12.56 -3.76 6.92
C SER A 77 12.91 -2.29 6.62
N GLU A 78 13.15 -1.94 5.35
CA GLU A 78 13.39 -0.55 4.92
C GLU A 78 12.11 0.24 4.66
N ASN A 79 10.95 -0.41 4.70
CA ASN A 79 9.64 0.22 4.54
C ASN A 79 9.01 0.55 5.91
N HIS A 80 7.94 1.34 5.90
CA HIS A 80 7.24 1.71 7.11
C HIS A 80 6.35 0.56 7.61
N LEU A 81 6.59 0.08 8.83
CA LEU A 81 5.77 -0.96 9.46
C LEU A 81 4.42 -0.37 9.91
N LEU A 82 3.33 -0.90 9.37
CA LEU A 82 1.97 -0.53 9.75
C LEU A 82 1.45 -1.39 10.91
N GLY A 83 1.85 -2.66 10.98
CA GLY A 83 1.38 -3.57 12.01
C GLY A 83 1.84 -5.00 11.82
N GLU A 84 1.46 -5.86 12.75
CA GLU A 84 1.83 -7.27 12.79
C GLU A 84 0.65 -8.12 13.26
N HIS A 85 0.47 -9.27 12.61
CA HIS A 85 -0.47 -10.28 13.04
C HIS A 85 0.19 -11.65 13.14
N ARG A 86 -0.42 -12.51 13.95
CA ARG A 86 0.01 -13.88 14.19
C ARG A 86 -1.19 -14.79 14.01
N LEU A 87 -0.99 -15.86 13.24
CA LEU A 87 -1.93 -16.96 13.03
C LEU A 87 -1.36 -18.24 13.62
#